data_AF-V5GN20-F1
#
_entry.id   AF-V5GN20-F1
#
_cell.length_a   1.000
_cell.length_b   1.000
_cell.length_c   1.000
_cell.angle_alpha   90.00
_cell.angle_beta   90.00
_cell.angle_gamma   90.00
#
_symmetry.space_group_name_H-M   'P 1'
#
loop_
_entity.id
_entity.type
_entity.pdbx_description
1 polymer ?
#
loop_
_entity_poly.entity_id
_entity_poly.type
_entity_poly.pdbx_seq_one_letter_code
_entity_poly.pdbx_strand_id
1 'polypeptide(L)'
;IDKKKDRTIVLNHKHQLLEQLNKCEDLALVLHLATLVIFTTATQCMLHASGRHVSGLLSFLKQYLAEDQHAEFTSYHDFVTLMLSAGSEAENAKEKLKEKMATIKSIANDFKKPGAEKPKMQRKS
;
A
#
# COMPACT_ATOMS: atom_id res chain seq x y z
N ILE A 1 -12.60 -1.01 -28.69
CA ILE A 1 -12.98 -0.90 -27.26
C ILE A 1 -12.00 0.07 -26.60
N ASP A 2 -12.54 1.11 -25.98
CA ASP A 2 -11.92 2.43 -25.79
C ASP A 2 -10.87 2.45 -24.65
N LYS A 3 -9.57 2.49 -24.99
CA LYS A 3 -8.45 2.54 -24.03
C LYS A 3 -8.43 3.79 -23.14
N LYS A 4 -9.17 4.86 -23.49
CA LYS A 4 -9.19 6.11 -22.70
C LYS A 4 -10.13 5.99 -21.49
N LYS A 5 -11.28 5.33 -21.65
CA LYS A 5 -12.24 5.12 -20.53
C LYS A 5 -11.63 4.29 -19.39
N ASP A 6 -10.91 3.24 -19.71
CA ASP A 6 -10.32 2.33 -18.71
C ASP A 6 -9.32 3.06 -17.79
N ARG A 7 -8.44 3.87 -18.38
CA ARG A 7 -7.48 4.70 -17.64
C ARG A 7 -8.17 5.69 -16.70
N THR A 8 -9.24 6.33 -17.14
CA THR A 8 -9.99 7.28 -16.29
C THR A 8 -10.65 6.58 -15.11
N ILE A 9 -11.19 5.37 -15.30
CA ILE A 9 -11.81 4.59 -14.22
C ILE A 9 -10.76 4.25 -13.15
N VAL A 10 -9.60 3.76 -13.55
CA VAL A 10 -8.50 3.42 -12.63
C VAL A 10 -8.01 4.66 -11.87
N LEU A 11 -7.88 5.79 -12.54
CA LEU A 11 -7.49 7.05 -11.91
C LEU A 11 -8.54 7.54 -10.89
N ASN A 12 -9.83 7.45 -11.24
CA ASN A 12 -10.90 7.81 -10.33
C ASN A 12 -10.92 6.90 -9.09
N HIS A 13 -10.79 5.58 -9.30
CA HIS A 13 -10.67 4.61 -8.22
C HIS A 13 -9.47 4.93 -7.31
N LYS A 14 -8.31 5.26 -7.89
CA LYS A 14 -7.14 5.71 -7.13
C LYS A 14 -7.45 6.94 -6.26
N HIS A 15 -8.12 7.95 -6.82
CA HIS A 15 -8.49 9.15 -6.07
C HIS A 15 -9.45 8.83 -4.92
N GLN A 16 -10.45 7.96 -5.13
CA GLN A 16 -11.35 7.53 -4.07
C GLN A 16 -10.62 6.78 -2.95
N LEU A 17 -9.66 5.92 -3.29
CA LEU A 17 -8.83 5.21 -2.31
C LEU A 17 -7.95 6.18 -1.51
N LEU A 18 -7.34 7.17 -2.18
CA LEU A 18 -6.54 8.20 -1.51
C LEU A 18 -7.38 9.07 -0.58
N GLU A 19 -8.58 9.47 -0.99
CA GLU A 19 -9.47 10.23 -0.14
C GLU A 19 -9.87 9.43 1.11
N GLN A 20 -10.22 8.15 0.93
CA GLN A 20 -10.49 7.24 2.05
C GLN A 20 -9.27 7.10 2.95
N LEU A 21 -8.08 6.90 2.39
CA LEU A 21 -6.83 6.78 3.16
C LEU A 21 -6.58 8.02 4.01
N ASN A 22 -6.80 9.21 3.46
CA ASN A 22 -6.59 10.47 4.17
C ASN A 22 -7.60 10.65 5.31
N LYS A 23 -8.88 10.32 5.09
CA LYS A 23 -9.96 10.37 6.10
C LYS A 23 -9.90 9.22 7.12
N CYS A 24 -9.17 8.14 6.83
CA CYS A 24 -9.13 6.97 7.66
C CYS A 24 -8.23 7.18 8.88
N GLU A 25 -8.76 6.87 10.07
CA GLU A 25 -8.04 6.90 11.35
C GLU A 25 -7.71 5.49 11.88
N ASP A 26 -8.28 4.46 11.26
CA ASP A 26 -8.07 3.09 11.64
C ASP A 26 -6.72 2.57 11.11
N LEU A 27 -5.88 2.09 12.03
CA LEU A 27 -4.51 1.70 11.74
C LEU A 27 -4.44 0.54 10.75
N ALA A 28 -5.27 -0.50 10.94
CA ALA A 28 -5.29 -1.66 10.04
C ALA A 28 -5.81 -1.29 8.64
N LEU A 29 -6.84 -0.45 8.58
CA LEU A 29 -7.44 0.01 7.33
C LEU A 29 -6.52 0.97 6.56
N VAL A 30 -5.75 1.81 7.25
CA VAL A 30 -4.74 2.69 6.61
C VAL A 30 -3.73 1.86 5.82
N LEU A 31 -3.17 0.82 6.42
CA LEU A 31 -2.24 -0.08 5.73
C LEU A 31 -2.89 -0.74 4.51
N HIS A 32 -4.12 -1.21 4.68
CA HIS A 32 -4.88 -1.84 3.61
C HIS A 32 -5.10 -0.90 2.42
N LEU A 33 -5.63 0.30 2.68
CA LEU A 33 -5.89 1.33 1.67
C LEU A 33 -4.59 1.78 1.00
N ALA A 34 -3.53 2.02 1.76
CA ALA A 34 -2.23 2.41 1.22
C ALA A 34 -1.67 1.33 0.27
N THR A 35 -1.77 0.06 0.66
CA THR A 35 -1.37 -1.10 -0.17
C THR A 35 -2.19 -1.16 -1.47
N LEU A 36 -3.51 -0.94 -1.40
CA LEU A 36 -4.38 -0.90 -2.57
C LEU A 36 -4.07 0.28 -3.50
N VAL A 37 -3.76 1.46 -2.95
CA VAL A 37 -3.37 2.64 -3.73
C VAL A 37 -2.09 2.36 -4.51
N ILE A 38 -1.07 1.81 -3.85
CA ILE A 38 0.21 1.47 -4.47
C ILE A 38 0.01 0.40 -5.54
N PHE A 39 -0.75 -0.67 -5.24
CA PHE A 39 -1.06 -1.73 -6.19
C PHE A 39 -1.80 -1.19 -7.43
N THR A 40 -2.86 -0.40 -7.21
CA THR A 40 -3.63 0.21 -8.30
C THR A 40 -2.74 1.13 -9.14
N THR A 41 -1.83 1.87 -8.50
CA THR A 41 -0.90 2.75 -9.20
C THR A 41 0.14 1.96 -10.02
N ALA A 42 0.75 0.94 -9.43
CA ALA A 42 1.78 0.12 -10.06
C ALA A 42 1.24 -0.69 -11.24
N THR A 43 0.13 -1.41 -11.01
CA THR A 43 -0.45 -2.34 -11.99
C THR A 43 -1.43 -1.67 -12.95
N GLN A 44 -1.97 -0.50 -12.58
CA GLN A 44 -3.12 0.11 -13.26
C GLN A 44 -4.35 -0.81 -13.29
N CYS A 45 -4.49 -1.70 -12.31
CA CYS A 45 -5.64 -2.56 -12.14
C CYS A 45 -6.34 -2.25 -10.82
N MET A 46 -7.67 -2.23 -10.84
CA MET A 46 -8.47 -2.17 -9.63
C MET A 46 -8.40 -3.53 -8.94
N LEU A 47 -8.03 -3.53 -7.66
CA LEU A 47 -8.02 -4.74 -6.83
C LEU A 47 -9.00 -4.57 -5.69
N HIS A 48 -9.89 -5.55 -5.55
CA HIS A 48 -10.72 -5.73 -4.36
C HIS A 48 -10.19 -6.94 -3.60
N ALA A 49 -9.46 -6.68 -2.52
CA ALA A 49 -8.92 -7.72 -1.65
C ALA A 49 -9.29 -7.41 -0.19
N SER A 50 -9.41 -8.44 0.64
CA SER A 50 -9.52 -8.27 2.09
C SER A 50 -8.16 -8.01 2.72
N GLY A 51 -8.13 -7.33 3.88
CA GLY A 51 -6.91 -7.05 4.66
C GLY A 51 -6.01 -8.27 4.94
N ARG A 52 -6.55 -9.49 4.91
CA ARG A 52 -5.80 -10.75 5.07
C ARG A 52 -4.76 -11.01 3.98
N HIS A 53 -4.91 -10.43 2.79
CA HIS A 53 -3.97 -10.60 1.68
C HIS A 53 -2.90 -9.50 1.63
N VAL A 54 -2.88 -8.58 2.60
CA VAL A 54 -1.94 -7.44 2.60
C VAL A 54 -0.50 -7.93 2.62
N SER A 55 -0.14 -8.93 3.42
CA SER A 55 1.22 -9.50 3.43
C SER A 55 1.66 -10.03 2.04
N GLY A 56 0.79 -10.76 1.35
CA GLY A 56 1.06 -11.24 -0.02
C GLY A 56 1.18 -10.11 -1.03
N LEU A 57 0.34 -9.08 -0.91
CA LEU A 57 0.42 -7.87 -1.72
C LEU A 57 1.71 -7.09 -1.46
N LEU A 58 2.15 -6.95 -0.21
CA LEU A 58 3.41 -6.30 0.14
C LEU A 58 4.59 -6.99 -0.51
N SER A 59 4.63 -8.33 -0.45
CA SER A 59 5.67 -9.11 -1.11
C SER A 59 5.67 -8.90 -2.63
N PHE A 60 4.51 -8.74 -3.25
CA PHE A 60 4.40 -8.38 -4.67
C PHE A 60 4.85 -6.94 -4.94
N LEU A 61 4.49 -6.01 -4.05
CA LEU A 61 4.83 -4.59 -4.14
C LEU A 61 6.31 -4.32 -3.89
N LYS A 62 7.05 -5.24 -3.29
CA LYS A 62 8.50 -5.16 -3.09
C LYS A 62 9.28 -4.82 -4.37
N GLN A 63 8.81 -5.29 -5.53
CA GLN A 63 9.46 -4.98 -6.82
C GLN A 63 9.18 -3.56 -7.33
N TYR A 64 8.18 -2.88 -6.77
CA TYR A 64 7.74 -1.53 -7.17
C TYR A 64 8.10 -0.47 -6.13
N LEU A 65 8.22 -0.85 -4.86
CA LEU A 65 8.60 0.01 -3.75
C LEU A 65 10.11 0.03 -3.54
N ALA A 66 10.63 1.14 -3.02
CA ALA A 66 11.99 1.16 -2.50
C ALA A 66 12.12 0.22 -1.29
N GLU A 67 13.34 -0.24 -1.01
CA GLU A 67 13.61 -1.14 0.12
C GLU A 67 13.15 -0.53 1.45
N ASP A 68 13.45 0.75 1.68
CA ASP A 68 12.98 1.54 2.83
C ASP A 68 11.45 1.56 2.94
N GLN A 69 10.76 1.88 1.83
CA GLN A 69 9.29 1.93 1.80
C GLN A 69 8.68 0.57 2.10
N HIS A 70 9.21 -0.50 1.47
CA HIS A 70 8.74 -1.85 1.71
C HIS A 70 8.97 -2.29 3.17
N ALA A 71 10.12 -1.96 3.74
CA ALA A 71 10.42 -2.21 5.15
C ALA A 71 9.44 -1.48 6.07
N GLU A 72 9.11 -0.21 5.77
CA GLU A 72 8.14 0.59 6.52
C GLU A 72 6.75 -0.07 6.56
N PHE A 73 6.24 -0.50 5.40
CA PHE A 73 4.96 -1.18 5.29
C PHE A 73 4.96 -2.55 5.97
N THR A 74 6.06 -3.30 5.84
CA THR A 74 6.20 -4.61 6.49
C THR A 74 6.23 -4.48 8.00
N SER A 75 6.99 -3.51 8.53
CA SER A 75 7.03 -3.19 9.95
C SER A 75 5.66 -2.76 10.46
N TYR A 76 4.94 -1.91 9.71
CA TYR A 76 3.59 -1.51 10.05
C TYR A 76 2.62 -2.71 10.09
N HIS A 77 2.69 -3.61 9.12
CA HIS A 77 1.89 -4.83 9.10
C HIS A 77 2.13 -5.71 10.32
N ASP A 78 3.38 -5.88 10.71
CA ASP A 78 3.77 -6.65 11.89
C ASP A 78 3.15 -6.05 13.16
N PHE A 79 3.25 -4.72 13.32
CA PHE A 79 2.59 -4.03 14.43
C PHE A 79 1.06 -4.12 14.38
N VAL A 80 0.42 -4.08 13.21
CA VAL A 80 -1.04 -4.29 13.10
C VAL A 80 -1.40 -5.69 13.59
N THR A 81 -0.61 -6.69 13.22
CA THR A 81 -0.82 -8.08 13.65
C THR A 81 -0.62 -8.22 15.17
N LEU A 82 0.40 -7.55 15.72
CA LEU A 82 0.67 -7.49 17.16
C LEU A 82 -0.46 -6.78 17.91
N MET A 83 -0.99 -5.69 17.35
CA MET A 83 -2.08 -4.91 17.91
C MET A 83 -3.40 -5.67 17.94
N LEU A 84 -3.63 -6.55 16.97
CA LEU A 84 -4.75 -7.49 16.95
C LEU A 84 -4.55 -8.68 17.90
N SER A 85 -3.32 -8.91 18.36
CA SER A 85 -3.03 -9.92 19.37
C SER A 85 -3.41 -9.40 20.76
N ALA A 86 -3.74 -10.30 21.70
CA ALA A 86 -4.12 -9.91 23.05
C ALA A 86 -2.88 -9.78 23.95
N GLY A 87 -2.70 -8.64 24.61
CA GLY A 87 -1.62 -8.44 25.59
C GLY A 87 -1.18 -6.99 25.74
N SER A 88 -0.28 -6.74 26.68
CA SER A 88 0.29 -5.40 26.93
C SER A 88 1.08 -4.85 25.74
N GLU A 89 1.62 -5.72 24.89
CA GLU A 89 2.34 -5.34 23.67
C GLU A 89 1.44 -4.70 22.61
N ALA A 90 0.14 -5.01 22.63
CA ALA A 90 -0.83 -4.47 21.68
C ALA A 90 -1.00 -2.95 21.82
N GLU A 91 -0.97 -2.44 23.06
CA GLU A 91 -1.05 -0.99 23.33
C GLU A 91 0.20 -0.27 22.82
N ASN A 92 1.39 -0.85 23.05
CA ASN A 92 2.65 -0.27 22.55
C ASN A 92 2.70 -0.27 21.02
N ALA A 93 2.20 -1.34 20.37
CA ALA A 93 2.06 -1.38 18.92
C ALA A 93 1.10 -0.31 18.39
N LYS A 94 -0.04 -0.05 19.05
CA LYS A 94 -0.96 1.03 18.65
C LYS A 94 -0.28 2.40 18.63
N GLU A 95 0.53 2.70 19.63
CA GLU A 95 1.27 3.98 19.67
C GLU A 95 2.24 4.09 18.49
N LYS A 96 3.08 3.07 18.27
CA LYS A 96 4.02 3.04 17.12
C LYS A 96 3.31 3.12 15.77
N LEU A 97 2.16 2.46 15.65
CA LEU A 97 1.33 2.50 14.45
C LEU A 97 0.79 3.90 14.18
N LYS A 98 0.38 4.65 15.21
CA LYS A 98 -0.07 6.04 15.05
C LYS A 98 1.06 6.93 14.54
N GLU A 99 2.27 6.76 15.05
CA GLU A 99 3.45 7.51 14.60
C GLU A 99 3.78 7.21 13.14
N LYS A 100 3.83 5.90 12.78
CA LYS A 100 4.13 5.47 11.41
C LYS A 100 3.00 5.73 10.42
N MET A 101 1.77 5.94 10.89
CA MET A 101 0.59 6.15 10.05
C MET A 101 0.79 7.32 9.08
N ALA A 102 1.36 8.43 9.58
CA ALA A 102 1.65 9.61 8.76
C ALA A 102 2.63 9.27 7.62
N THR A 103 3.67 8.48 7.92
CA THR A 103 4.65 8.02 6.94
C THR A 103 4.00 7.13 5.87
N ILE A 104 3.19 6.13 6.28
CA ILE A 104 2.49 5.23 5.35
C ILE A 104 1.56 6.01 4.42
N LYS A 105 0.79 6.96 4.97
CA LYS A 105 -0.06 7.85 4.17
C LYS A 105 0.76 8.69 3.20
N SER A 106 1.87 9.26 3.65
CA SER A 106 2.75 10.08 2.81
C SER A 106 3.32 9.26 1.65
N ILE A 107 3.86 8.07 1.92
CA ILE A 107 4.40 7.17 0.90
C ILE A 107 3.33 6.83 -0.14
N ALA A 108 2.11 6.47 0.28
CA ALA A 108 1.04 6.11 -0.64
C ALA A 108 0.53 7.31 -1.47
N ASN A 109 0.49 8.51 -0.89
CA ASN A 109 0.10 9.73 -1.60
C ASN A 109 1.16 10.14 -2.65
N ASP A 110 2.44 10.04 -2.31
CA ASP A 110 3.54 10.39 -3.23
C ASP A 110 3.89 9.27 -4.21
N PHE A 111 3.44 8.04 -3.95
CA PHE A 111 3.74 6.89 -4.79
C PHE A 111 3.29 7.13 -6.24
N LYS A 112 4.30 7.14 -7.12
CA LYS A 112 4.11 7.21 -8.56
C LYS A 112 4.61 5.90 -9.17
N LYS A 113 3.90 5.43 -10.19
CA LYS A 113 4.25 4.20 -10.90
C LYS A 113 5.73 4.27 -11.32
N PRO A 114 6.58 3.29 -10.97
CA PRO A 114 8.01 3.30 -11.31
C PRO A 114 8.30 3.00 -12.81
N GLY A 115 7.38 3.40 -13.71
CA GLY A 115 7.32 2.96 -15.10
C GLY A 115 7.28 4.09 -16.13
N ALA A 116 7.95 5.22 -15.86
CA ALA A 116 8.48 6.05 -16.96
C ALA A 116 9.84 5.51 -17.48
N GLU A 117 10.41 4.49 -16.85
CA GLU A 117 11.59 3.78 -17.36
C GLU A 117 11.31 2.28 -17.51
N LYS A 118 11.71 1.76 -18.67
CA LYS A 118 11.42 0.41 -19.16
C LYS A 118 12.04 -0.66 -18.24
N PRO A 119 11.39 -1.82 -18.05
CA PRO A 119 12.03 -2.94 -17.36
C PRO A 119 13.27 -3.37 -18.16
N LYS A 120 14.47 -3.23 -17.56
CA LYS A 120 15.68 -3.86 -18.06
C LYS A 120 15.52 -5.37 -17.86
N MET A 121 15.05 -6.03 -18.92
CA MET A 121 15.03 -7.47 -19.06
C MET A 121 16.48 -7.97 -18.99
N GLN A 122 16.92 -8.44 -17.82
CA GLN A 122 18.17 -9.19 -17.70
C GLN A 122 17.94 -10.56 -18.36
N ARG A 123 18.26 -10.63 -19.66
CA ARG A 123 18.70 -11.87 -20.27
C ARG A 123 20.06 -12.20 -19.65
N LYS A 124 20.12 -13.23 -18.81
CA LYS A 124 21.38 -13.92 -18.54
C LYS A 124 21.42 -15.12 -19.49
N SER A 125 22.41 -15.06 -20.38
CA SER A 125 22.85 -16.08 -21.31
C SER A 125 23.40 -17.31 -20.59
#